data_AF-A0AAW5S998-F1
#
_entry.id   AF-A0AAW5S998-F1
#
_cell.length_a   1.000
_cell.length_b   1.000
_cell.length_c   1.000
_cell.angle_alpha   90.00
_cell.angle_beta   90.00
_cell.angle_gamma   90.00
#
_symmetry.space_group_name_H-M   'P 1'
#
loop_
_entity.id
_entity.type
_entity.pdbx_description
1 polymer ?
#
loop_
_entity_poly.entity_id
_entity_poly.type
_entity_poly.pdbx_seq_one_letter_code
_entity_poly.pdbx_strand_id
1 'polypeptide(L)'
;MSAPRLEPELVRKHLLDALTRTNGHATTSQLRQLLLDWAPALVNEIIYRNLVVLEHRGQIRRLRLPGRRHVAWTITPAPTPPTGGHDR
;
A
#
# COMPACT_ATOMS: atom_id res chain seq x y z
N MET A 1 -26.24 14.32 8.26
CA MET A 1 -25.69 13.75 7.00
C MET A 1 -24.62 12.74 7.38
N SER A 2 -24.92 11.45 7.30
CA SER A 2 -23.96 10.39 7.58
C SER A 2 -22.89 10.41 6.50
N ALA A 3 -21.63 10.64 6.88
CA ALA A 3 -20.51 10.52 5.94
C ALA A 3 -20.56 9.12 5.29
N PRO A 4 -20.40 9.00 3.96
CA PRO A 4 -20.36 7.71 3.31
C PRO A 4 -19.29 6.86 3.99
N ARG A 5 -19.71 5.75 4.59
CA ARG A 5 -18.83 4.83 5.30
C ARG A 5 -17.90 4.23 4.25
N LEU A 6 -16.64 4.66 4.23
CA LEU A 6 -15.64 4.12 3.32
C LEU A 6 -15.41 2.66 3.68
N GLU A 7 -15.75 1.76 2.76
CA GLU A 7 -15.56 0.32 2.94
C GLU A 7 -14.06 -0.01 3.04
N PRO A 8 -13.59 -0.63 4.14
CA PRO A 8 -12.15 -0.85 4.36
C PRO A 8 -11.46 -1.69 3.28
N GLU A 9 -12.14 -2.71 2.75
CA GLU A 9 -11.59 -3.54 1.67
C GLU A 9 -11.48 -2.75 0.36
N LEU A 10 -12.40 -1.81 0.10
CA LEU A 10 -12.34 -0.94 -1.08
C LEU A 10 -11.16 0.03 -0.96
N VAL A 11 -10.96 0.64 0.22
CA VAL A 11 -9.78 1.47 0.50
C VAL A 11 -8.49 0.67 0.28
N ARG A 12 -8.41 -0.57 0.77
CA ARG A 12 -7.22 -1.43 0.57
C ARG A 12 -6.95 -1.76 -0.88
N LYS A 13 -7.99 -2.07 -1.67
CA LYS A 13 -7.87 -2.27 -3.11
C LYS A 13 -7.27 -1.04 -3.79
N HIS A 14 -7.80 0.14 -3.48
CA HIS A 14 -7.29 1.39 -4.04
C HIS A 14 -5.86 1.72 -3.59
N LEU A 15 -5.48 1.39 -2.35
CA LEU A 15 -4.10 1.54 -1.88
C LEU A 15 -3.12 0.64 -2.64
N LEU A 16 -3.49 -0.61 -2.91
CA LEU A 16 -2.68 -1.53 -3.71
C LEU A 16 -2.56 -1.04 -5.15
N ASP A 17 -3.66 -0.59 -5.76
CA ASP A 17 -3.66 -0.03 -7.11
C ASP A 17 -2.77 1.22 -7.22
N ALA A 18 -2.87 2.13 -6.25
CA ALA A 18 -2.01 3.30 -6.16
C ALA A 18 -0.53 2.93 -6.03
N LEU A 19 -0.21 1.92 -5.20
CA LEU A 19 1.17 1.43 -5.08
C LEU A 19 1.68 0.86 -6.41
N THR A 20 0.88 0.08 -7.12
CA THR A 20 1.24 -0.48 -8.44
C THR A 20 1.55 0.63 -9.44
N ARG A 21 0.73 1.70 -9.48
CA ARG A 21 0.97 2.87 -10.36
C ARG A 21 2.26 3.63 -10.03
N THR A 22 2.67 3.64 -8.77
CA THR A 22 3.91 4.29 -8.31
C THR A 22 5.16 3.41 -8.43
N ASN A 23 5.14 2.43 -9.33
CA ASN A 23 6.20 1.43 -9.48
C ASN A 23 6.53 0.71 -8.16
N GLY A 24 5.50 0.51 -7.32
CA GLY A 24 5.62 -0.14 -6.03
C GLY A 24 6.28 0.71 -4.95
N HIS A 25 6.37 2.04 -5.04
CA HIS A 25 7.00 2.85 -3.99
C HIS A 25 6.23 4.15 -3.70
N ALA A 26 5.52 4.21 -2.56
CA ALA A 26 4.85 5.43 -2.14
C ALA A 26 4.85 5.64 -0.62
N THR A 27 5.00 6.88 -0.17
CA THR A 27 4.77 7.27 1.22
C THR A 27 3.28 7.38 1.53
N THR A 28 2.90 7.34 2.81
CA THR A 28 1.50 7.54 3.24
C THR A 28 0.89 8.84 2.69
N SER A 29 1.67 9.92 2.66
CA SER A 29 1.23 11.21 2.12
C SER A 29 1.00 11.18 0.61
N GLN A 30 1.87 10.49 -0.14
CA GLN A 30 1.69 10.31 -1.59
C GLN A 30 0.45 9.47 -1.89
N LEU A 31 0.23 8.39 -1.13
CA LEU A 31 -0.98 7.57 -1.25
C LEU A 31 -2.24 8.38 -0.99
N ARG A 32 -2.24 9.28 0.01
CA ARG A 32 -3.36 10.18 0.25
C ARG A 32 -3.62 11.10 -0.94
N GLN A 33 -2.58 11.70 -1.52
CA GLN A 33 -2.71 12.58 -2.68
C GLN A 33 -3.30 11.83 -3.89
N LEU A 34 -2.84 10.60 -4.16
CA LEU A 34 -3.36 9.76 -5.25
C LEU A 34 -4.81 9.32 -5.06
N LEU A 35 -5.28 9.26 -3.81
CA LEU A 35 -6.64 8.86 -3.46
C LEU A 35 -7.56 10.05 -3.21
N LEU A 36 -7.06 11.29 -3.31
CA LEU A 36 -7.81 12.49 -2.96
C LEU A 36 -9.02 12.69 -3.87
N ASP A 37 -8.86 12.46 -5.18
CA ASP A 37 -9.94 12.57 -6.16
C ASP A 37 -11.06 11.54 -5.92
N TRP A 38 -10.69 10.35 -5.44
CA TRP A 38 -11.65 9.27 -5.16
C TRP A 38 -12.31 9.42 -3.79
N ALA A 39 -11.54 9.79 -2.77
CA ALA A 39 -12.00 9.93 -1.40
C ALA A 39 -11.39 11.17 -0.72
N PRO A 40 -12.00 12.36 -0.91
CA PRO A 40 -11.52 13.62 -0.32
C PRO A 40 -11.49 13.60 1.21
N ALA A 41 -12.40 12.83 1.83
CA ALA A 41 -12.51 12.67 3.28
C ALA A 41 -11.52 11.63 3.86
N LEU A 42 -10.66 11.04 3.04
CA LEU A 42 -9.72 10.01 3.49
C LEU A 42 -8.57 10.64 4.30
N VAL A 43 -8.56 10.35 5.61
CA VAL A 43 -7.52 10.84 6.54
C VAL A 43 -6.34 9.87 6.65
N ASN A 44 -5.17 10.42 6.99
CA ASN A 44 -3.91 9.66 7.13
C ASN A 44 -4.04 8.47 8.09
N GLU A 45 -4.83 8.59 9.15
CA GLU A 45 -5.02 7.51 10.13
C GLU A 45 -5.72 6.29 9.50
N ILE A 46 -6.78 6.51 8.71
CA ILE A 46 -7.50 5.43 8.01
C ILE A 46 -6.57 4.75 7.01
N ILE A 47 -5.78 5.54 6.28
CA ILE A 47 -4.78 5.03 5.34
C ILE A 47 -3.77 4.16 6.09
N TYR A 48 -3.20 4.67 7.18
CA TYR A 48 -2.18 3.96 7.97
C TYR A 48 -2.71 2.64 8.52
N ARG A 49 -3.91 2.64 9.12
CA ARG A 49 -4.56 1.41 9.63
C ARG A 49 -4.71 0.35 8.53
N ASN A 50 -5.13 0.76 7.34
CA ASN A 50 -5.29 -0.16 6.22
C ASN A 50 -3.96 -0.66 5.65
N LEU A 51 -2.92 0.18 5.63
CA LEU A 51 -1.56 -0.22 5.23
C LEU A 51 -0.97 -1.24 6.20
N VAL A 52 -1.19 -1.07 7.51
CA VAL A 52 -0.78 -2.06 8.52
C VAL A 52 -1.48 -3.40 8.29
N VAL A 53 -2.77 -3.41 7.95
CA VAL A 53 -3.48 -4.66 7.61
C VAL A 53 -2.89 -5.31 6.34
N LEU A 54 -2.61 -4.54 5.29
CA LEU A 54 -1.98 -5.04 4.07
C LEU A 54 -0.57 -5.61 4.33
N GLU A 55 0.17 -4.99 5.25
CA GLU A 55 1.49 -5.45 5.68
C GLU A 55 1.40 -6.77 6.44
N HIS A 56 0.46 -6.89 7.39
CA HIS A 56 0.21 -8.15 8.10
C HIS A 56 -0.25 -9.27 7.16
N ARG A 57 -0.98 -8.95 6.08
CA ARG A 57 -1.34 -9.90 5.02
C ARG A 57 -0.18 -10.27 4.10
N GLY A 58 1.00 -9.66 4.28
CA GLY A 58 2.17 -9.86 3.43
C GLY A 58 2.05 -9.26 2.04
N GLN A 59 1.03 -8.44 1.76
CA GLN A 59 0.78 -7.85 0.44
C GLN A 59 1.68 -6.63 0.18
N ILE A 60 2.07 -5.93 1.24
CA ILE A 60 3.00 -4.80 1.18
C ILE A 60 4.03 -4.93 2.31
N ARG A 61 5.09 -4.14 2.24
CA ARG A 61 6.08 -3.99 3.30
C ARG A 61 6.54 -2.55 3.44
N ARG A 62 7.00 -2.18 4.64
CA ARG A 62 7.67 -0.89 4.87
C ARG A 62 9.05 -0.90 4.25
N LEU A 63 9.35 0.16 3.52
CA LEU A 63 10.67 0.44 2.97
C LEU A 63 11.23 1.68 3.67
N ARG A 64 12.29 1.48 4.45
CA ARG A 64 13.09 2.57 5.02
C ARG A 64 14.26 2.83 4.09
N LEU A 65 14.18 3.92 3.33
CA LEU A 65 15.27 4.32 2.44
C LEU A 65 16.31 5.11 3.24
N PRO A 66 17.61 4.77 3.14
CA PRO A 66 18.66 5.54 3.78
C PRO A 66 18.63 6.99 3.27
N GLY A 67 18.64 7.95 4.20
CA GLY A 67 18.56 9.38 3.89
C GLY A 67 17.14 9.95 3.72
N ARG A 68 16.07 9.13 3.77
CA ARG A 68 14.69 9.64 3.82
C ARG A 68 14.09 9.54 5.20
N ARG A 69 13.57 10.66 5.71
CA ARG A 69 12.85 10.75 6.99
C ARG A 69 11.50 10.00 6.96
N HIS A 70 10.94 9.78 5.78
CA HIS A 70 9.60 9.20 5.62
C HIS A 70 9.68 7.72 5.24
N VAL A 71 8.87 6.92 5.93
CA VAL A 71 8.64 5.50 5.60
C VAL A 71 7.85 5.43 4.30
N ALA A 72 8.38 4.70 3.32
CA ALA A 72 7.67 4.33 2.11
C ALA A 72 7.04 2.94 2.28
N TRP A 73 6.05 2.65 1.45
CA TRP A 73 5.40 1.37 1.33
C TRP A 73 5.69 0.80 -0.04
N THR A 74 5.88 -0.51 -0.10
CA THR A 74 6.13 -1.21 -1.35
C THR A 74 5.37 -2.52 -1.41
N ILE A 75 4.94 -2.89 -2.61
CA ILE A 75 4.27 -4.18 -2.84
C ILE A 75 5.29 -5.28 -2.55
N THR A 76 4.87 -6.27 -1.78
CA THR A 76 5.69 -7.47 -1.60
C THR A 76 5.59 -8.26 -2.91
N PRO A 77 6.70 -8.47 -3.63
CA PRO A 77 6.66 -9.35 -4.79
C PRO A 77 6.17 -10.71 -4.31
N ALA A 78 5.26 -11.33 -5.07
CA ALA A 78 4.86 -12.71 -4.80
C ALA A 78 6.15 -13.53 -4.64
N PRO A 79 6.24 -14.41 -3.63
CA PRO A 79 7.39 -15.28 -3.52
C PRO A 79 7.48 -16.03 -4.85
N THR A 80 8.51 -15.70 -5.64
CA THR A 80 8.86 -16.49 -6.81
C THR A 80 9.00 -17.92 -6.30
N PRO A 81 8.24 -18.90 -6.81
CA PRO A 81 8.48 -20.29 -6.44
C PRO A 81 9.97 -20.55 -6.69
N PRO A 82 10.68 -21.26 -5.79
CA PRO A 82 12.06 -21.63 -6.08
C PRO A 82 12.03 -22.35 -7.42
N THR A 83 12.64 -21.73 -8.44
CA THR A 83 12.90 -22.40 -9.71
C THR A 83 13.71 -23.63 -9.34
N GLY A 84 13.04 -24.78 -9.29
CA GLY A 84 13.66 -26.05 -8.98
C GLY A 84 14.85 -26.18 -9.90
N GLY A 85 16.04 -26.33 -9.30
CA GLY A 85 17.23 -26.68 -10.03
C GLY A 85 16.95 -27.94 -10.82
N HIS A 86 16.90 -27.79 -12.14
CA HIS A 86 17.08 -28.92 -13.04
C HIS A 86 18.59 -29.11 -13.15
N ASP A 87 19.15 -29.75 -12.12
CA ASP A 87 20.47 -30.36 -12.17
C ASP A 87 20.27 -31.73 -12.85
N ARG A 88 20.68 -31.84 -14.10
CA ARG A 88 20.98 -33.10 -14.79
C ARG A 88 21.96 -32.85 -15.92
#